data_AF-A0A439VLN8-F1
#
_entry.id   AF-A0A439VLN8-F1
#
_cell.length_a   1.000
_cell.length_b   1.000
_cell.length_c   1.000
_cell.angle_alpha   90.00
_cell.angle_beta   90.00
_cell.angle_gamma   90.00
#
_symmetry.space_group_name_H-M   'P 1'
#
loop_
_entity.id
_entity.type
_entity.pdbx_description
1 polymer ?
#
loop_
_entity_poly.entity_id
_entity_poly.type
_entity_poly.pdbx_seq_one_letter_code
_entity_poly.pdbx_strand_id
1 'polypeptide(L)'
;MSAFKSDFLRTMSERGFIHQTSDDAGLDNIFAKETVTAYIGFDATAKSLHAGSLIQIMMLHWLQQTGHRPIALMGGGTSMIGDPSFKDEARKLLTPQDIDDNLAGIRRNFMPYLKFGSGPNDAIMVNNADWLMEINYVNFLRDVGRHFSVNRMLAFDSVKLRLDREQSLSFLEFNYMILQAYDFVELYKRLGCRLQMGGSDQWGNIINGIDLGRRMEDAQLYALTTPLLTTSSGAKMGKSASGAVWLDAEMLSPYEFWQYWRNTEDADVGRFLKLYTTLPLDEVARLERLGGSEINEAKKILATEITALLHGRAAAEQASDTARKTFEEGALAESLPTVEVDKAALEAGLGVLSLLVSAGLAVSNGEARRHVQGGAVRLNDQPVSDERRLVTPGDLSPENVVKLSLGRKKHILVRPV
;
A
#
# COMPACT_ATOMS: atom_id res chain seq x y z
N MET A 1 4.61 10.35 -28.80
CA MET A 1 4.24 8.96 -28.46
C MET A 1 2.74 8.86 -28.60
N SER A 2 2.24 7.80 -29.25
CA SER A 2 0.85 7.66 -29.69
C SER A 2 -0.12 7.96 -28.55
N ALA A 3 -0.82 9.08 -28.62
CA ALA A 3 -1.90 9.37 -27.69
C ALA A 3 -3.01 8.36 -27.97
N PHE A 4 -3.07 7.30 -27.17
CA PHE A 4 -4.17 6.35 -27.18
C PHE A 4 -5.51 7.09 -27.27
N LYS A 5 -6.42 6.60 -28.09
CA LYS A 5 -7.72 7.25 -28.32
C LYS A 5 -8.67 7.00 -27.16
N SER A 6 -8.61 5.81 -26.56
CA SER A 6 -9.42 5.44 -25.40
C SER A 6 -8.94 6.11 -24.12
N ASP A 7 -9.87 6.52 -23.28
CA ASP A 7 -9.56 7.19 -22.01
C ASP A 7 -8.84 6.26 -21.03
N PHE A 8 -9.17 4.97 -21.05
CA PHE A 8 -8.48 3.98 -20.24
C PHE A 8 -6.99 3.87 -20.57
N LEU A 9 -6.62 3.60 -21.83
CA LEU A 9 -5.21 3.43 -22.19
C LEU A 9 -4.43 4.75 -22.10
N ARG A 10 -5.07 5.90 -22.38
CA ARG A 10 -4.48 7.21 -22.14
C ARG A 10 -4.12 7.37 -20.66
N THR A 11 -5.07 7.09 -19.76
CA THR A 11 -4.87 7.15 -18.31
C THR A 11 -3.76 6.19 -17.85
N MET A 12 -3.78 4.95 -18.33
CA MET A 12 -2.75 3.95 -17.99
C MET A 12 -1.36 4.39 -18.48
N SER A 13 -1.26 4.98 -19.66
CA SER A 13 -0.01 5.46 -20.23
C SER A 13 0.53 6.68 -19.48
N GLU A 14 -0.28 7.71 -19.29
CA GLU A 14 0.13 8.98 -18.67
C GLU A 14 0.49 8.82 -17.18
N ARG A 15 -0.16 7.87 -16.49
CA ARG A 15 0.17 7.54 -15.09
C ARG A 15 1.31 6.53 -14.95
N GLY A 16 1.78 5.94 -16.05
CA GLY A 16 2.92 5.03 -16.04
C GLY A 16 2.61 3.59 -15.61
N PHE A 17 1.37 3.12 -15.81
CA PHE A 17 0.99 1.74 -15.55
C PHE A 17 1.43 0.77 -16.65
N ILE A 18 1.57 1.21 -17.91
CA ILE A 18 1.82 0.28 -19.01
C ILE A 18 3.29 -0.15 -19.04
N HIS A 19 3.52 -1.46 -18.86
CA HIS A 19 4.79 -2.11 -19.16
C HIS A 19 4.75 -2.82 -20.51
N GLN A 20 3.78 -3.72 -20.70
CA GLN A 20 3.57 -4.44 -21.96
C GLN A 20 2.08 -4.59 -22.26
N THR A 21 1.75 -4.66 -23.53
CA THR A 21 0.41 -4.98 -24.07
C THR A 21 0.56 -6.03 -25.16
N SER A 22 -0.48 -6.85 -25.38
CA SER A 22 -0.44 -7.86 -26.45
C SER A 22 -0.64 -7.28 -27.85
N ASP A 23 -1.47 -6.23 -27.97
CA ASP A 23 -1.80 -5.53 -29.21
C ASP A 23 -2.34 -4.13 -28.87
N ASP A 24 -1.50 -3.11 -28.95
CA ASP A 24 -1.86 -1.72 -28.62
C ASP A 24 -3.04 -1.21 -29.45
N ALA A 25 -3.03 -1.48 -30.76
CA ALA A 25 -4.01 -0.92 -31.68
C ALA A 25 -5.38 -1.59 -31.52
N GLY A 26 -5.40 -2.93 -31.42
CA GLY A 26 -6.61 -3.69 -31.17
C GLY A 26 -7.25 -3.35 -29.82
N LEU A 27 -6.41 -3.25 -28.78
CA LEU A 27 -6.86 -2.90 -27.43
C LEU A 27 -7.46 -1.49 -27.38
N ASP A 28 -6.75 -0.48 -27.90
CA ASP A 28 -7.24 0.91 -27.92
C ASP A 28 -8.55 1.05 -28.69
N ASN A 29 -8.67 0.31 -29.79
CA ASN A 29 -9.85 0.33 -30.63
C ASN A 29 -11.10 -0.25 -29.93
N ILE A 30 -10.98 -1.34 -29.16
CA ILE A 30 -12.14 -1.88 -28.42
C ILE A 30 -12.52 -0.96 -27.25
N PHE A 31 -11.54 -0.44 -26.52
CA PHE A 31 -11.78 0.47 -25.39
C PHE A 31 -12.40 1.80 -25.84
N ALA A 32 -12.14 2.25 -27.07
CA ALA A 32 -12.77 3.44 -27.64
C ALA A 32 -14.21 3.22 -28.16
N LYS A 33 -14.65 1.97 -28.30
CA LYS A 33 -15.92 1.61 -28.96
C LYS A 33 -16.97 1.04 -28.02
N GLU A 34 -16.56 0.34 -26.97
CA GLU A 34 -17.47 -0.41 -26.12
C GLU A 34 -17.01 -0.47 -24.65
N THR A 35 -17.95 -0.84 -23.77
CA THR A 35 -17.65 -1.14 -22.37
C THR A 35 -16.94 -2.49 -22.29
N VAL A 36 -15.60 -2.44 -22.26
CA VAL A 36 -14.77 -3.63 -22.08
C VAL A 36 -14.88 -4.18 -20.66
N THR A 37 -14.99 -5.51 -20.53
CA THR A 37 -14.84 -6.21 -19.26
C THR A 37 -13.42 -6.75 -19.13
N ALA A 38 -12.73 -6.44 -18.05
CA ALA A 38 -11.34 -6.87 -17.83
C ALA A 38 -11.11 -7.33 -16.39
N TYR A 39 -10.14 -8.20 -16.16
CA TYR A 39 -9.91 -8.80 -14.84
C TYR A 39 -8.46 -8.77 -14.37
N ILE A 40 -8.30 -8.87 -13.04
CA ILE A 40 -7.05 -9.25 -12.37
C ILE A 40 -7.36 -10.36 -11.37
N GLY A 41 -6.51 -11.39 -11.33
CA GLY A 41 -6.58 -12.48 -10.35
C GLY A 41 -5.79 -12.19 -9.07
N PHE A 42 -6.35 -12.57 -7.92
CA PHE A 42 -5.72 -12.42 -6.61
C PHE A 42 -5.82 -13.74 -5.82
N ASP A 43 -4.68 -14.36 -5.56
CA ASP A 43 -4.57 -15.55 -4.72
C ASP A 43 -4.66 -15.22 -3.21
N ALA A 44 -5.39 -16.05 -2.47
CA ALA A 44 -5.66 -15.95 -1.03
C ALA A 44 -4.50 -16.44 -0.16
N THR A 45 -3.35 -15.80 -0.30
CA THR A 45 -2.11 -16.19 0.38
C THR A 45 -1.96 -15.61 1.80
N ALA A 46 -2.79 -14.62 2.15
CA ALA A 46 -2.86 -13.99 3.47
C ALA A 46 -4.26 -13.41 3.72
N LYS A 47 -4.54 -13.03 4.97
CA LYS A 47 -5.84 -12.47 5.39
C LYS A 47 -6.16 -11.12 4.78
N SER A 48 -5.17 -10.41 4.27
CA SER A 48 -5.32 -9.15 3.58
C SER A 48 -4.29 -9.03 2.47
N LEU A 49 -4.59 -8.23 1.46
CA LEU A 49 -3.58 -7.72 0.54
C LEU A 49 -2.67 -6.70 1.24
N HIS A 50 -1.55 -6.40 0.60
CA HIS A 50 -0.58 -5.41 1.07
C HIS A 50 -0.32 -4.36 -0.02
N ALA A 51 0.40 -3.28 0.29
CA ALA A 51 0.67 -2.18 -0.64
C ALA A 51 1.30 -2.60 -1.99
N GLY A 52 2.00 -3.74 -2.05
CA GLY A 52 2.48 -4.32 -3.32
C GLY A 52 1.35 -4.69 -4.32
N SER A 53 0.17 -5.05 -3.83
CA SER A 53 -1.01 -5.36 -4.65
C SER A 53 -1.78 -4.11 -5.06
N LEU A 54 -1.46 -2.96 -4.46
CA LEU A 54 -2.24 -1.73 -4.63
C LEU A 54 -2.16 -1.21 -6.07
N ILE A 55 -1.06 -1.43 -6.79
CA ILE A 55 -0.96 -1.03 -8.20
C ILE A 55 -2.02 -1.73 -9.05
N GLN A 56 -2.26 -3.02 -8.81
CA GLN A 56 -3.27 -3.82 -9.52
C GLN A 56 -4.69 -3.36 -9.15
N ILE A 57 -4.93 -3.08 -7.86
CA ILE A 57 -6.21 -2.51 -7.41
C ILE A 57 -6.48 -1.17 -8.09
N MET A 58 -5.46 -0.31 -8.22
CA MET A 58 -5.57 0.97 -8.90
C MET A 58 -5.82 0.83 -10.41
N MET A 59 -5.30 -0.20 -11.07
CA MET A 59 -5.69 -0.50 -12.47
C MET A 59 -7.18 -0.81 -12.59
N LEU A 60 -7.73 -1.63 -11.69
CA LEU A 60 -9.17 -1.93 -11.66
C LEU A 60 -9.99 -0.66 -11.34
N HIS A 61 -9.50 0.19 -10.44
CA HIS A 61 -10.12 1.47 -10.13
C HIS A 61 -10.22 2.34 -11.39
N TRP A 62 -9.11 2.59 -12.06
CA TRP A 62 -9.09 3.41 -13.28
C TRP A 62 -9.88 2.80 -14.42
N LEU A 63 -9.89 1.47 -14.55
CA LEU A 63 -10.76 0.76 -15.48
C LEU A 63 -12.23 1.13 -15.23
N GLN A 64 -12.68 1.11 -13.97
CA GLN A 64 -14.03 1.51 -13.63
C GLN A 64 -14.30 3.00 -13.87
N GLN A 65 -13.39 3.87 -13.45
CA GLN A 65 -13.55 5.33 -13.59
C GLN A 65 -13.58 5.78 -15.06
N THR A 66 -12.99 4.99 -15.97
CA THR A 66 -13.03 5.24 -17.42
C THR A 66 -14.21 4.56 -18.11
N GLY A 67 -15.18 4.02 -17.35
CA GLY A 67 -16.45 3.51 -17.88
C GLY A 67 -16.47 2.02 -18.21
N HIS A 68 -15.42 1.29 -17.85
CA HIS A 68 -15.28 -0.14 -18.13
C HIS A 68 -15.63 -1.00 -16.91
N ARG A 69 -15.77 -2.31 -17.10
CA ARG A 69 -16.23 -3.22 -16.06
C ARG A 69 -15.09 -4.05 -15.47
N PRO A 70 -14.62 -3.76 -14.24
CA PRO A 70 -13.58 -4.53 -13.58
C PRO A 70 -14.12 -5.84 -13.01
N ILE A 71 -13.31 -6.89 -13.11
CA ILE A 71 -13.48 -8.15 -12.38
C ILE A 71 -12.30 -8.32 -11.42
N ALA A 72 -12.58 -8.38 -10.13
CA ALA A 72 -11.63 -8.88 -9.13
C ALA A 72 -11.82 -10.39 -9.01
N LEU A 73 -10.98 -11.18 -9.69
CA LEU A 73 -11.05 -12.63 -9.63
C LEU A 73 -10.37 -13.12 -8.35
N MET A 74 -11.14 -13.82 -7.53
CA MET A 74 -10.69 -14.46 -6.33
C MET A 74 -10.14 -15.85 -6.66
N GLY A 75 -8.87 -16.07 -6.31
CA GLY A 75 -8.13 -17.27 -6.64
C GLY A 75 -8.36 -18.42 -5.66
N GLY A 76 -9.60 -18.74 -5.29
CA GLY A 76 -9.86 -19.81 -4.31
C GLY A 76 -9.33 -21.18 -4.77
N GLY A 77 -9.55 -21.53 -6.04
CA GLY A 77 -9.04 -22.77 -6.63
C GLY A 77 -7.53 -22.70 -6.90
N THR A 78 -7.03 -21.58 -7.42
CA THR A 78 -5.58 -21.40 -7.70
C THR A 78 -4.73 -21.35 -6.43
N SER A 79 -5.28 -20.86 -5.31
CA SER A 79 -4.59 -20.82 -4.01
C SER A 79 -4.35 -22.21 -3.41
N MET A 80 -5.12 -23.22 -3.81
CA MET A 80 -4.89 -24.63 -3.43
C MET A 80 -3.62 -25.21 -4.04
N ILE A 81 -3.04 -24.52 -5.03
CA ILE A 81 -1.91 -24.97 -5.86
C ILE A 81 -0.70 -24.08 -5.61
N GLY A 82 -0.91 -22.76 -5.75
CA GLY A 82 0.09 -21.71 -5.55
C GLY A 82 0.89 -21.36 -6.80
N ASP A 83 0.91 -20.07 -7.14
CA ASP A 83 1.69 -19.54 -8.27
C ASP A 83 3.21 -19.67 -8.05
N PRO A 84 3.97 -20.35 -8.94
CA PRO A 84 5.42 -20.42 -8.90
C PRO A 84 6.14 -19.24 -9.58
N SER A 85 5.43 -18.33 -10.25
CA SER A 85 6.02 -17.31 -11.11
C SER A 85 7.01 -16.43 -10.36
N PHE A 86 8.28 -16.46 -10.78
CA PHE A 86 9.39 -15.70 -10.20
C PHE A 86 9.58 -15.90 -8.68
N LYS A 87 9.24 -17.09 -8.14
CA LYS A 87 9.47 -17.46 -6.74
C LYS A 87 10.54 -18.54 -6.60
N ASP A 88 11.47 -18.32 -5.68
CA ASP A 88 12.57 -19.26 -5.40
C ASP A 88 12.12 -20.47 -4.56
N GLU A 89 11.14 -20.30 -3.67
CA GLU A 89 10.67 -21.34 -2.73
C GLU A 89 9.26 -21.82 -3.05
N ALA A 90 9.01 -23.12 -2.79
CA ALA A 90 7.67 -23.70 -2.90
C ALA A 90 6.72 -23.06 -1.88
N ARG A 91 5.47 -22.81 -2.29
CA ARG A 91 4.43 -22.22 -1.42
C ARG A 91 4.02 -23.23 -0.35
N LYS A 92 3.79 -22.73 0.87
CA LYS A 92 3.08 -23.51 1.88
C LYS A 92 1.63 -23.72 1.41
N LEU A 93 1.18 -24.98 1.38
CA LEU A 93 -0.21 -25.32 1.09
C LEU A 93 -1.09 -24.89 2.26
N LEU A 94 -2.09 -24.06 1.96
CA LEU A 94 -3.09 -23.61 2.91
C LEU A 94 -4.25 -24.61 2.96
N THR A 95 -4.95 -24.67 4.10
CA THR A 95 -6.18 -25.46 4.16
C THR A 95 -7.30 -24.73 3.41
N PRO A 96 -8.35 -25.43 2.92
CA PRO A 96 -9.52 -24.78 2.33
C PRO A 96 -10.13 -23.73 3.26
N GLN A 97 -10.19 -24.01 4.57
CA GLN A 97 -10.69 -23.05 5.56
C GLN A 97 -9.80 -21.80 5.66
N ASP A 98 -8.47 -21.96 5.67
CA ASP A 98 -7.57 -20.80 5.67
C ASP A 98 -7.74 -19.95 4.40
N ILE A 99 -7.98 -20.59 3.26
CA ILE A 99 -8.22 -19.90 1.97
C ILE A 99 -9.53 -19.13 2.03
N ASP A 100 -10.61 -19.74 2.53
CA ASP A 100 -11.91 -19.07 2.66
C ASP A 100 -11.84 -17.87 3.62
N ASP A 101 -11.16 -18.02 4.77
CA ASP A 101 -10.92 -16.95 5.72
C ASP A 101 -10.10 -15.80 5.08
N ASN A 102 -9.06 -16.15 4.32
CA ASN A 102 -8.24 -15.18 3.60
C ASN A 102 -9.04 -14.45 2.52
N LEU A 103 -9.86 -15.18 1.75
CA LEU A 103 -10.73 -14.60 0.75
C LEU A 103 -11.66 -13.58 1.37
N ALA A 104 -12.34 -13.91 2.47
CA ALA A 104 -13.25 -12.99 3.15
C ALA A 104 -12.57 -11.65 3.51
N GLY A 105 -11.34 -11.70 4.03
CA GLY A 105 -10.55 -10.51 4.32
C GLY A 105 -10.15 -9.72 3.06
N ILE A 106 -9.65 -10.40 2.03
CA ILE A 106 -9.25 -9.80 0.76
C ILE A 106 -10.43 -9.08 0.07
N ARG A 107 -11.65 -9.63 0.12
CA ARG A 107 -12.84 -8.97 -0.48
C ARG A 107 -13.02 -7.54 0.06
N ARG A 108 -12.77 -7.33 1.35
CA ARG A 108 -12.90 -6.01 2.00
C ARG A 108 -11.89 -4.99 1.47
N ASN A 109 -10.71 -5.43 1.04
CA ASN A 109 -9.67 -4.54 0.52
C ASN A 109 -10.07 -3.82 -0.79
N PHE A 110 -11.04 -4.34 -1.55
CA PHE A 110 -11.51 -3.72 -2.80
C PHE A 110 -12.61 -2.68 -2.60
N MET A 111 -13.36 -2.73 -1.49
CA MET A 111 -14.53 -1.89 -1.26
C MET A 111 -14.24 -0.38 -1.34
N PRO A 112 -13.09 0.14 -0.86
CA PRO A 112 -12.79 1.56 -0.97
C PRO A 112 -12.45 2.02 -2.41
N TYR A 113 -12.06 1.09 -3.28
CA TYR A 113 -11.55 1.40 -4.63
C TYR A 113 -12.56 1.14 -5.74
N LEU A 114 -13.48 0.21 -5.52
CA LEU A 114 -14.40 -0.27 -6.54
C LEU A 114 -15.84 -0.18 -6.07
N LYS A 115 -16.71 0.28 -6.95
CA LYS A 115 -18.16 0.25 -6.74
C LYS A 115 -18.72 -1.08 -7.26
N PHE A 116 -19.28 -1.89 -6.35
CA PHE A 116 -19.97 -3.13 -6.69
C PHE A 116 -21.48 -2.91 -6.83
N GLY A 117 -22.14 -3.71 -7.66
CA GLY A 117 -23.57 -3.56 -7.95
C GLY A 117 -24.00 -4.27 -9.23
N SER A 118 -25.17 -3.89 -9.76
CA SER A 118 -25.78 -4.47 -10.97
C SER A 118 -25.75 -3.54 -12.19
N GLY A 119 -25.12 -2.37 -12.07
CA GLY A 119 -24.91 -1.44 -13.16
C GLY A 119 -23.97 -1.99 -14.24
N PRO A 120 -24.01 -1.41 -15.46
CA PRO A 120 -23.25 -1.91 -16.61
C PRO A 120 -21.72 -1.87 -16.43
N ASN A 121 -21.21 -0.98 -15.58
CA ASN A 121 -19.80 -0.84 -15.22
C ASN A 121 -19.52 -1.11 -13.73
N ASP A 122 -20.50 -1.63 -12.99
CA ASP A 122 -20.27 -2.01 -11.61
C ASP A 122 -19.30 -3.21 -11.56
N ALA A 123 -18.41 -3.18 -10.56
CA ALA A 123 -17.38 -4.19 -10.38
C ALA A 123 -17.99 -5.53 -10.04
N ILE A 124 -17.35 -6.60 -10.52
CA ILE A 124 -17.74 -7.97 -10.25
C ILE A 124 -16.63 -8.65 -9.45
N MET A 125 -17.02 -9.44 -8.45
CA MET A 125 -16.10 -10.30 -7.71
C MET A 125 -16.56 -11.75 -7.79
N VAL A 126 -15.79 -12.58 -8.47
CA VAL A 126 -16.07 -14.02 -8.68
C VAL A 126 -14.92 -14.86 -8.12
N ASN A 127 -15.16 -16.13 -7.87
CA ASN A 127 -14.16 -17.06 -7.36
C ASN A 127 -13.88 -18.16 -8.39
N ASN A 128 -12.62 -18.38 -8.77
CA ASN A 128 -12.31 -19.48 -9.70
C ASN A 128 -12.54 -20.86 -9.10
N ALA A 129 -12.69 -20.98 -7.78
CA ALA A 129 -13.18 -22.21 -7.16
C ALA A 129 -14.53 -22.67 -7.75
N ASP A 130 -15.37 -21.73 -8.19
CA ASP A 130 -16.71 -21.99 -8.75
C ASP A 130 -16.68 -22.86 -10.03
N TRP A 131 -15.55 -22.91 -10.75
CA TRP A 131 -15.39 -23.79 -11.92
C TRP A 131 -14.23 -24.75 -11.80
N LEU A 132 -13.16 -24.40 -11.07
CA LEU A 132 -12.01 -25.28 -10.90
C LEU A 132 -12.31 -26.46 -9.97
N MET A 133 -13.15 -26.29 -8.95
CA MET A 133 -13.44 -27.37 -8.00
C MET A 133 -14.44 -28.41 -8.53
N GLU A 134 -15.18 -28.06 -9.58
CA GLU A 134 -16.15 -28.97 -10.21
C GLU A 134 -15.56 -29.72 -11.42
N ILE A 135 -14.33 -29.41 -11.80
CA ILE A 135 -13.76 -29.91 -13.04
C ILE A 135 -13.31 -31.37 -12.92
N ASN A 136 -13.78 -32.21 -13.84
CA ASN A 136 -13.26 -33.57 -13.93
C ASN A 136 -11.85 -33.53 -14.55
N TYR A 137 -10.87 -34.09 -13.84
CA TYR A 137 -9.46 -34.06 -14.25
C TYR A 137 -9.22 -34.63 -15.66
N VAL A 138 -9.87 -35.75 -16.03
CA VAL A 138 -9.68 -36.38 -17.34
C VAL A 138 -10.27 -35.50 -18.45
N ASN A 139 -11.46 -34.94 -18.23
CA ASN A 139 -12.06 -34.00 -19.18
C ASN A 139 -11.20 -32.74 -19.30
N PHE A 140 -10.66 -32.21 -18.20
CA PHE A 140 -9.76 -31.05 -18.24
C PHE A 140 -8.51 -31.32 -19.06
N LEU A 141 -7.83 -32.46 -18.86
CA LEU A 141 -6.66 -32.82 -19.67
C LEU A 141 -7.02 -32.95 -21.15
N ARG A 142 -8.17 -33.59 -21.46
CA ARG A 142 -8.61 -33.82 -22.83
C ARG A 142 -9.00 -32.52 -23.52
N ASP A 143 -9.77 -31.67 -22.85
CA ASP A 143 -10.43 -30.53 -23.48
C ASP A 143 -9.55 -29.27 -23.40
N VAL A 144 -8.76 -29.12 -22.33
CA VAL A 144 -7.87 -27.97 -22.09
C VAL A 144 -6.40 -28.37 -22.27
N GLY A 145 -5.95 -29.43 -21.59
CA GLY A 145 -4.55 -29.86 -21.56
C GLY A 145 -3.96 -30.13 -22.95
N ARG A 146 -4.76 -30.62 -23.91
CA ARG A 146 -4.35 -30.85 -25.31
C ARG A 146 -3.83 -29.61 -26.04
N HIS A 147 -4.13 -28.41 -25.53
CA HIS A 147 -3.72 -27.14 -26.14
C HIS A 147 -2.36 -26.64 -25.63
N PHE A 148 -1.80 -27.29 -24.61
CA PHE A 148 -0.53 -26.92 -23.99
C PHE A 148 0.60 -27.83 -24.44
N SER A 149 1.71 -27.23 -24.85
CA SER A 149 2.96 -27.96 -25.12
C SER A 149 3.86 -27.82 -23.91
N VAL A 150 4.28 -28.95 -23.34
CA VAL A 150 5.25 -28.99 -22.24
C VAL A 150 6.54 -28.24 -22.62
N ASN A 151 7.06 -28.46 -23.83
CA ASN A 151 8.26 -27.75 -24.31
C ASN A 151 8.09 -26.23 -24.31
N ARG A 152 6.92 -25.73 -24.73
CA ARG A 152 6.62 -24.29 -24.71
C ARG A 152 6.52 -23.77 -23.27
N MET A 153 5.85 -24.52 -22.39
CA MET A 153 5.71 -24.14 -20.99
C MET A 153 7.06 -24.02 -20.27
N LEU A 154 7.97 -24.97 -20.53
CA LEU A 154 9.33 -24.94 -19.96
C LEU A 154 10.20 -23.80 -20.50
N ALA A 155 9.85 -23.23 -21.65
CA ALA A 155 10.60 -22.15 -22.28
C ALA A 155 10.26 -20.76 -21.74
N PHE A 156 9.17 -20.59 -20.97
CA PHE A 156 8.86 -19.31 -20.34
C PHE A 156 9.91 -18.97 -19.28
N ASP A 157 10.38 -17.73 -19.25
CA ASP A 157 11.45 -17.28 -18.35
C ASP A 157 11.13 -17.55 -16.87
N SER A 158 9.86 -17.44 -16.46
CA SER A 158 9.40 -17.73 -15.10
C SER A 158 9.65 -19.18 -14.65
N VAL A 159 9.59 -20.13 -15.58
CA VAL A 159 9.83 -21.56 -15.35
C VAL A 159 11.29 -21.91 -15.60
N LYS A 160 11.84 -21.43 -16.72
CA LYS A 160 13.21 -21.70 -17.16
C LYS A 160 14.23 -21.30 -16.10
N LEU A 161 14.10 -20.10 -15.52
CA LEU A 161 15.03 -19.61 -14.49
C LEU A 161 15.05 -20.50 -13.25
N ARG A 162 13.92 -21.12 -12.89
CA ARG A 162 13.81 -22.04 -11.76
C ARG A 162 14.55 -23.34 -12.04
N LEU A 163 14.36 -23.89 -13.24
CA LEU A 163 15.02 -25.11 -13.70
C LEU A 163 16.54 -24.91 -13.85
N ASP A 164 16.97 -23.77 -14.42
CA ASP A 164 18.38 -23.41 -14.57
C ASP A 164 19.09 -23.27 -13.21
N ARG A 165 18.35 -22.91 -12.16
CA ARG A 165 18.83 -22.83 -10.76
C ARG A 165 18.71 -24.14 -9.99
N GLU A 166 18.35 -25.24 -10.66
CA GLU A 166 18.09 -26.56 -10.05
C GLU A 166 17.06 -26.52 -8.90
N GLN A 167 16.17 -25.52 -8.90
CA GLN A 167 15.07 -25.42 -7.96
C GLN A 167 13.94 -26.36 -8.39
N SER A 168 13.33 -27.03 -7.42
CA SER A 168 12.21 -27.94 -7.69
C SER A 168 10.99 -27.17 -8.21
N LEU A 169 10.42 -27.67 -9.31
CA LEU A 169 9.11 -27.25 -9.81
C LEU A 169 8.20 -28.47 -9.76
N SER A 170 7.24 -28.46 -8.84
CA SER A 170 6.31 -29.56 -8.68
C SER A 170 5.32 -29.64 -9.84
N PHE A 171 4.75 -30.84 -10.06
CA PHE A 171 3.65 -30.99 -11.02
C PHE A 171 2.46 -30.09 -10.67
N LEU A 172 2.22 -29.87 -9.38
CA LEU A 172 1.18 -28.96 -8.88
C LEU A 172 1.41 -27.53 -9.40
N GLU A 173 2.58 -26.95 -9.11
CA GLU A 173 2.96 -25.60 -9.55
C GLU A 173 2.99 -25.47 -11.08
N PHE A 174 3.43 -26.52 -11.80
CA PHE A 174 3.44 -26.52 -13.26
C PHE A 174 2.04 -26.41 -13.88
N ASN A 175 1.02 -26.96 -13.21
CA ASN A 175 -0.37 -26.86 -13.67
C ASN A 175 -1.00 -25.49 -13.40
N TYR A 176 -0.38 -24.63 -12.58
CA TYR A 176 -0.91 -23.29 -12.28
C TYR A 176 -1.13 -22.47 -13.56
N MET A 177 -0.18 -22.51 -14.49
CA MET A 177 -0.26 -21.79 -15.78
C MET A 177 -1.49 -22.21 -16.61
N ILE A 178 -1.85 -23.49 -16.56
CA ILE A 178 -2.98 -24.05 -17.31
C ILE A 178 -4.30 -23.57 -16.69
N LEU A 179 -4.37 -23.53 -15.36
CA LEU A 179 -5.58 -23.13 -14.64
C LEU A 179 -5.84 -21.63 -14.76
N GLN A 180 -4.80 -20.79 -14.64
CA GLN A 180 -4.95 -19.35 -14.89
C GLN A 180 -5.34 -19.05 -16.34
N ALA A 181 -4.82 -19.82 -17.31
CA ALA A 181 -5.25 -19.70 -18.70
C ALA A 181 -6.72 -20.10 -18.88
N TYR A 182 -7.16 -21.16 -18.20
CA TYR A 182 -8.55 -21.61 -18.20
C TYR A 182 -9.50 -20.58 -17.55
N ASP A 183 -9.07 -19.90 -16.49
CA ASP A 183 -9.84 -18.81 -15.88
C ASP A 183 -10.19 -17.72 -16.91
N PHE A 184 -9.27 -17.36 -17.82
CA PHE A 184 -9.56 -16.36 -18.84
C PHE A 184 -10.65 -16.84 -19.81
N VAL A 185 -10.62 -18.12 -20.20
CA VAL A 185 -11.65 -18.71 -21.07
C VAL A 185 -13.01 -18.75 -20.37
N GLU A 186 -13.05 -19.15 -19.10
CA GLU A 186 -14.29 -19.18 -18.32
C GLU A 186 -14.87 -17.79 -18.10
N LEU A 187 -14.02 -16.79 -17.80
CA LEU A 187 -14.47 -15.40 -17.66
C LEU A 187 -14.94 -14.80 -18.99
N TYR A 188 -14.33 -15.18 -20.11
CA TYR A 188 -14.82 -14.82 -21.43
C TYR A 188 -16.22 -15.40 -21.68
N LYS A 189 -16.41 -16.71 -21.44
CA LYS A 189 -17.70 -17.39 -21.63
C LYS A 189 -18.81 -16.83 -20.74
N ARG A 190 -18.51 -16.63 -19.46
CA ARG A 190 -19.50 -16.25 -18.45
C ARG A 190 -19.83 -14.76 -18.47
N LEU A 191 -18.81 -13.93 -18.70
CA LEU A 191 -18.90 -12.47 -18.45
C LEU A 191 -18.44 -11.63 -19.65
N GLY A 192 -18.08 -12.24 -20.77
CA GLY A 192 -17.56 -11.53 -21.95
C GLY A 192 -16.24 -10.82 -21.68
N CYS A 193 -15.43 -11.30 -20.74
CA CYS A 193 -14.15 -10.69 -20.40
C CYS A 193 -13.18 -10.71 -21.60
N ARG A 194 -12.58 -9.56 -21.93
CA ARG A 194 -11.70 -9.40 -23.12
C ARG A 194 -10.24 -9.10 -22.78
N LEU A 195 -9.95 -8.67 -21.56
CA LEU A 195 -8.60 -8.26 -21.15
C LEU A 195 -8.26 -8.87 -19.78
N GLN A 196 -7.08 -9.47 -19.68
CA GLN A 196 -6.45 -9.79 -18.40
C GLN A 196 -5.34 -8.79 -18.12
N MET A 197 -5.34 -8.23 -16.92
CA MET A 197 -4.31 -7.33 -16.43
C MET A 197 -3.49 -8.00 -15.31
N GLY A 198 -2.27 -7.54 -15.09
CA GLY A 198 -1.42 -8.10 -14.04
C GLY A 198 -0.08 -7.39 -13.85
N GLY A 199 0.79 -7.96 -13.01
CA GLY A 199 2.20 -7.56 -12.96
C GLY A 199 2.99 -8.13 -14.15
N SER A 200 4.17 -7.58 -14.44
CA SER A 200 5.02 -8.07 -15.54
C SER A 200 5.46 -9.52 -15.35
N ASP A 201 5.52 -9.99 -14.10
CA ASP A 201 5.77 -11.38 -13.73
C ASP A 201 4.67 -12.36 -14.20
N GLN A 202 3.46 -11.86 -14.51
CA GLN A 202 2.32 -12.66 -14.95
C GLN A 202 2.20 -12.79 -16.47
N TRP A 203 3.10 -12.16 -17.23
CA TRP A 203 3.02 -12.11 -18.70
C TRP A 203 2.84 -13.49 -19.33
N GLY A 204 3.67 -14.47 -18.95
CA GLY A 204 3.60 -15.83 -19.49
C GLY A 204 2.24 -16.48 -19.26
N ASN A 205 1.66 -16.33 -18.06
CA ASN A 205 0.36 -16.91 -17.74
C ASN A 205 -0.79 -16.24 -18.51
N ILE A 206 -0.74 -14.91 -18.64
CA ILE A 206 -1.73 -14.12 -19.39
C ILE A 206 -1.73 -14.53 -20.87
N ILE A 207 -0.54 -14.63 -21.49
CA ILE A 207 -0.41 -15.03 -22.91
C ILE A 207 -0.96 -16.44 -23.14
N ASN A 208 -0.75 -17.37 -22.22
CA ASN A 208 -1.36 -18.70 -22.34
C ASN A 208 -2.89 -18.65 -22.30
N GLY A 209 -3.47 -17.75 -21.51
CA GLY A 209 -4.93 -17.50 -21.51
C GLY A 209 -5.44 -16.98 -22.85
N ILE A 210 -4.72 -16.05 -23.49
CA ILE A 210 -5.05 -15.54 -24.83
C ILE A 210 -4.99 -16.67 -25.87
N ASP A 211 -3.89 -17.44 -25.86
CA ASP A 211 -3.70 -18.56 -26.78
C ASP A 211 -4.78 -19.64 -26.61
N LEU A 212 -5.16 -19.93 -25.36
CA LEU A 212 -6.20 -20.90 -25.05
C LEU A 212 -7.58 -20.42 -25.51
N GLY A 213 -7.94 -19.16 -25.21
CA GLY A 213 -9.20 -18.56 -25.65
C GLY A 213 -9.36 -18.55 -27.17
N ARG A 214 -8.28 -18.27 -27.91
CA ARG A 214 -8.29 -18.39 -29.37
C ARG A 214 -8.50 -19.83 -29.85
N ARG A 215 -7.88 -20.82 -29.19
CA ARG A 215 -7.98 -22.23 -29.60
C ARG A 215 -9.31 -22.88 -29.27
N MET A 216 -9.91 -22.51 -28.13
CA MET A 216 -11.15 -23.10 -27.65
C MET A 216 -12.39 -22.36 -28.18
N GLU A 217 -12.32 -21.03 -28.27
CA GLU A 217 -13.50 -20.17 -28.48
C GLU A 217 -13.35 -19.22 -29.66
N ASP A 218 -12.25 -19.29 -30.42
CA ASP A 218 -11.90 -18.32 -31.47
C ASP A 218 -11.96 -16.85 -30.97
N ALA A 219 -11.68 -16.66 -29.68
CA ALA A 219 -11.82 -15.38 -29.01
C ALA A 219 -10.59 -14.49 -29.20
N GLN A 220 -10.81 -13.23 -29.57
CA GLN A 220 -9.76 -12.20 -29.55
C GLN A 220 -9.64 -11.60 -28.14
N LEU A 221 -8.65 -12.06 -27.38
CA LEU A 221 -8.36 -11.65 -26.01
C LEU A 221 -7.07 -10.82 -25.93
N TYR A 222 -6.93 -10.00 -24.89
CA TYR A 222 -5.82 -9.05 -24.74
C TYR A 222 -5.11 -9.17 -23.39
N ALA A 223 -3.87 -8.67 -23.34
CA ALA A 223 -3.03 -8.56 -22.15
C ALA A 223 -2.62 -7.10 -21.91
N LEU A 224 -2.51 -6.70 -20.63
CA LEU A 224 -1.82 -5.49 -20.22
C LEU A 224 -1.12 -5.73 -18.87
N THR A 225 0.20 -5.52 -18.80
CA THR A 225 0.96 -5.68 -17.56
C THR A 225 1.52 -4.36 -17.04
N THR A 226 1.69 -4.32 -15.73
CA THR A 226 2.40 -3.25 -15.01
C THR A 226 3.86 -3.59 -14.78
N PRO A 227 4.75 -2.60 -14.64
CA PRO A 227 6.14 -2.88 -14.30
C PRO A 227 6.22 -3.44 -12.89
N LEU A 228 7.18 -4.34 -12.65
CA LEU A 228 7.59 -4.71 -11.30
C LEU A 228 8.04 -3.44 -10.56
N LEU A 229 7.30 -3.07 -9.51
CA LEU A 229 7.61 -1.87 -8.76
C LEU A 229 8.68 -2.11 -7.70
N THR A 230 9.79 -1.40 -7.86
CA THR A 230 10.81 -1.17 -6.84
C THR A 230 10.84 0.30 -6.45
N THR A 231 11.38 0.61 -5.27
CA THR A 231 11.82 1.98 -4.93
C THR A 231 13.06 2.35 -5.73
N SER A 232 13.46 3.63 -5.69
CA SER A 232 14.68 4.11 -6.34
C SER A 232 15.96 3.48 -5.74
N SER A 233 15.91 3.08 -4.47
CA SER A 233 16.93 2.26 -3.80
C SER A 233 16.90 0.76 -4.15
N GLY A 234 15.92 0.30 -4.94
CA GLY A 234 15.77 -1.10 -5.35
C GLY A 234 15.00 -1.99 -4.37
N ALA A 235 14.41 -1.44 -3.31
CA ALA A 235 13.57 -2.19 -2.39
C ALA A 235 12.24 -2.61 -3.03
N LYS A 236 11.75 -3.81 -2.70
CA LYS A 236 10.44 -4.29 -3.17
C LYS A 236 9.31 -3.50 -2.49
N MET A 237 8.33 -3.07 -3.28
CA MET A 237 7.13 -2.41 -2.76
C MET A 237 6.31 -3.31 -1.83
N GLY A 238 5.68 -2.69 -0.82
CA GLY A 238 4.80 -3.38 0.13
C GLY A 238 5.51 -4.15 1.25
N LYS A 239 6.83 -4.00 1.39
CA LYS A 239 7.59 -4.48 2.55
C LYS A 239 8.28 -3.31 3.25
N SER A 240 8.19 -3.27 4.56
CA SER A 240 8.97 -2.43 5.47
C SER A 240 9.96 -3.31 6.26
N ALA A 241 10.82 -2.68 7.06
CA ALA A 241 11.68 -3.40 8.01
C ALA A 241 10.87 -4.22 9.05
N SER A 242 9.64 -3.80 9.34
CA SER A 242 8.73 -4.45 10.29
C SER A 242 7.82 -5.52 9.68
N GLY A 243 7.83 -5.71 8.35
CA GLY A 243 7.02 -6.72 7.68
C GLY A 243 6.27 -6.20 6.46
N ALA A 244 5.12 -6.81 6.14
CA ALA A 244 4.29 -6.36 5.04
C ALA A 244 3.46 -5.13 5.42
N VAL A 245 3.26 -4.23 4.46
CA VAL A 245 2.42 -3.05 4.62
C VAL A 245 0.98 -3.43 4.27
N TRP A 246 0.25 -3.98 5.24
CA TRP A 246 -1.11 -4.50 5.04
C TRP A 246 -2.13 -3.40 4.72
N LEU A 247 -3.18 -3.78 3.99
CA LEU A 247 -4.31 -2.88 3.68
C LEU A 247 -5.43 -2.95 4.72
N ASP A 248 -5.43 -3.97 5.58
CA ASP A 248 -6.39 -4.14 6.67
C ASP A 248 -5.94 -3.37 7.92
N ALA A 249 -6.84 -2.53 8.45
CA ALA A 249 -6.55 -1.62 9.57
C ALA A 249 -6.29 -2.34 10.91
N GLU A 250 -6.73 -3.59 11.06
CA GLU A 250 -6.44 -4.41 12.24
C GLU A 250 -5.04 -5.05 12.17
N MET A 251 -4.49 -5.20 10.95
CA MET A 251 -3.16 -5.77 10.71
C MET A 251 -2.06 -4.70 10.62
N LEU A 252 -2.41 -3.49 10.17
CA LEU A 252 -1.52 -2.33 10.14
C LEU A 252 -2.38 -1.08 10.37
N SER A 253 -2.05 -0.29 11.38
CA SER A 253 -2.87 0.88 11.70
C SER A 253 -2.84 1.92 10.57
N PRO A 254 -3.92 2.73 10.38
CA PRO A 254 -3.91 3.82 9.40
C PRO A 254 -2.76 4.80 9.59
N TYR A 255 -2.29 5.00 10.83
CA TYR A 255 -1.12 5.82 11.13
C TYR A 255 0.17 5.21 10.58
N GLU A 256 0.42 3.91 10.81
CA GLU A 256 1.60 3.23 10.29
C GLU A 256 1.56 3.13 8.75
N PHE A 257 0.38 2.90 8.18
CA PHE A 257 0.17 2.94 6.73
C PHE A 257 0.50 4.33 6.16
N TRP A 258 0.00 5.40 6.78
CA TRP A 258 0.33 6.77 6.39
C TRP A 258 1.84 7.04 6.52
N GLN A 259 2.46 6.61 7.62
CA GLN A 259 3.90 6.77 7.85
C GLN A 259 4.75 6.06 6.79
N TYR A 260 4.34 4.87 6.35
CA TYR A 260 5.03 4.17 5.25
C TYR A 260 5.10 5.05 3.99
N TRP A 261 3.98 5.63 3.57
CA TRP A 261 3.93 6.50 2.39
C TRP A 261 4.61 7.84 2.63
N ARG A 262 4.55 8.38 3.85
CA ARG A 262 5.25 9.61 4.24
C ARG A 262 6.77 9.46 4.12
N ASN A 263 7.28 8.25 4.30
CA ASN A 263 8.70 7.91 4.21
C ASN A 263 9.15 7.50 2.81
N THR A 264 8.30 7.71 1.79
CA THR A 264 8.68 7.55 0.38
C THR A 264 9.95 8.34 0.05
N GLU A 265 10.85 7.75 -0.73
CA GLU A 265 12.07 8.40 -1.22
C GLU A 265 11.74 9.58 -2.14
N ASP A 266 12.53 10.65 -2.08
CA ASP A 266 12.29 11.88 -2.85
C ASP A 266 12.10 11.60 -4.35
N ALA A 267 12.93 10.70 -4.90
CA ALA A 267 12.90 10.32 -6.31
C ALA A 267 11.62 9.56 -6.72
N ASP A 268 10.91 8.96 -5.76
CA ASP A 268 9.73 8.14 -6.03
C ASP A 268 8.40 8.89 -5.85
N VAL A 269 8.41 10.05 -5.18
CA VAL A 269 7.19 10.78 -4.82
C VAL A 269 6.31 11.06 -6.04
N GLY A 270 6.89 11.60 -7.12
CA GLY A 270 6.17 11.90 -8.35
C GLY A 270 5.51 10.68 -8.99
N ARG A 271 6.30 9.61 -9.13
CA ARG A 271 5.83 8.33 -9.67
C ARG A 271 4.71 7.73 -8.82
N PHE A 272 4.83 7.78 -7.49
CA PHE A 272 3.82 7.23 -6.59
C PHE A 272 2.56 8.09 -6.54
N LEU A 273 2.66 9.41 -6.68
CA LEU A 273 1.51 10.28 -6.87
C LEU A 273 0.71 9.86 -8.11
N LYS A 274 1.38 9.55 -9.23
CA LYS A 274 0.73 9.09 -10.47
C LYS A 274 0.03 7.73 -10.30
N LEU A 275 0.71 6.77 -9.65
CA LEU A 275 0.27 5.38 -9.56
C LEU A 275 -0.77 5.09 -8.47
N TYR A 276 -0.70 5.78 -7.33
CA TYR A 276 -1.44 5.40 -6.13
C TYR A 276 -2.48 6.43 -5.67
N THR A 277 -2.61 7.56 -6.36
CA THR A 277 -3.61 8.57 -6.05
C THR A 277 -4.56 8.81 -7.22
N THR A 278 -5.67 9.47 -6.92
CA THR A 278 -6.63 9.97 -7.92
C THR A 278 -6.42 11.45 -8.26
N LEU A 279 -5.30 12.04 -7.82
CA LEU A 279 -5.00 13.45 -8.07
C LEU A 279 -4.92 13.75 -9.57
N PRO A 280 -5.42 14.92 -10.01
CA PRO A 280 -5.21 15.42 -11.38
C PRO A 280 -3.72 15.47 -11.76
N LEU A 281 -3.39 15.13 -13.01
CA LEU A 281 -1.99 15.04 -13.47
C LEU A 281 -1.25 16.39 -13.45
N ASP A 282 -1.96 17.49 -13.60
CA ASP A 282 -1.43 18.86 -13.45
C ASP A 282 -1.05 19.14 -11.99
N GLU A 283 -1.84 18.68 -11.03
CA GLU A 283 -1.51 18.76 -9.60
C GLU A 283 -0.32 17.86 -9.28
N VAL A 284 -0.27 16.64 -9.83
CA VAL A 284 0.93 15.79 -9.71
C VAL A 284 2.17 16.48 -10.26
N ALA A 285 2.08 17.10 -11.45
CA ALA A 285 3.19 17.84 -12.05
C ALA A 285 3.58 19.10 -11.24
N ARG A 286 2.66 19.70 -10.48
CA ARG A 286 2.97 20.77 -9.54
C ARG A 286 3.77 20.24 -8.34
N LEU A 287 3.34 19.13 -7.75
CA LEU A 287 3.99 18.48 -6.61
C LEU A 287 5.36 17.91 -6.97
N GLU A 288 5.51 17.35 -8.17
CA GLU A 288 6.78 16.85 -8.71
C GLU A 288 7.88 17.91 -8.83
N ARG A 289 7.49 19.18 -8.95
CA ARG A 289 8.44 20.31 -9.05
C ARG A 289 8.93 20.78 -7.69
N LEU A 290 8.33 20.33 -6.58
CA LEU A 290 8.78 20.69 -5.25
C LEU A 290 10.11 20.00 -4.93
N GLY A 291 11.11 20.79 -4.52
CA GLY A 291 12.44 20.32 -4.19
C GLY A 291 12.93 20.86 -2.84
N GLY A 292 14.10 20.40 -2.40
CA GLY A 292 14.67 20.83 -1.12
C GLY A 292 13.72 20.49 0.04
N SER A 293 13.44 21.47 0.92
CA SER A 293 12.54 21.26 2.06
C SER A 293 11.06 21.14 1.66
N GLU A 294 10.66 21.69 0.50
CA GLU A 294 9.27 21.73 0.05
C GLU A 294 8.74 20.35 -0.36
N ILE A 295 9.62 19.40 -0.70
CA ILE A 295 9.23 18.03 -1.05
C ILE A 295 8.52 17.31 0.10
N ASN A 296 8.75 17.73 1.35
CA ASN A 296 8.03 17.20 2.50
C ASN A 296 6.53 17.42 2.39
N GLU A 297 6.09 18.49 1.71
CA GLU A 297 4.68 18.75 1.49
C GLU A 297 4.10 17.77 0.46
N ALA A 298 4.82 17.49 -0.63
CA ALA A 298 4.43 16.46 -1.58
C ALA A 298 4.32 15.07 -0.93
N LYS A 299 5.23 14.73 -0.01
CA LYS A 299 5.18 13.46 0.73
C LYS A 299 3.99 13.36 1.68
N LYS A 300 3.62 14.44 2.37
CA LYS A 300 2.41 14.47 3.21
C LYS A 300 1.16 14.31 2.37
N ILE A 301 1.07 15.00 1.24
CA ILE A 301 -0.06 14.89 0.32
C ILE A 301 -0.16 13.46 -0.22
N LEU A 302 0.95 12.90 -0.70
CA LEU A 302 1.01 11.49 -1.13
C LEU A 302 0.47 10.54 -0.05
N ALA A 303 1.01 10.64 1.17
CA ALA A 303 0.59 9.78 2.27
C ALA A 303 -0.88 9.93 2.61
N THR A 304 -1.36 11.18 2.64
CA THR A 304 -2.74 11.50 3.01
C THR A 304 -3.73 11.01 1.95
N GLU A 305 -3.45 11.24 0.66
CA GLU A 305 -4.34 10.79 -0.42
C GLU A 305 -4.42 9.27 -0.53
N ILE A 306 -3.30 8.55 -0.41
CA ILE A 306 -3.32 7.08 -0.45
C ILE A 306 -4.06 6.52 0.78
N THR A 307 -3.80 7.08 1.96
CA THR A 307 -4.49 6.67 3.19
C THR A 307 -5.99 6.99 3.13
N ALA A 308 -6.35 8.14 2.55
CA ALA A 308 -7.75 8.56 2.44
C ALA A 308 -8.54 7.65 1.49
N LEU A 309 -7.92 7.19 0.40
CA LEU A 309 -8.54 6.22 -0.51
C LEU A 309 -8.85 4.89 0.18
N LEU A 310 -7.95 4.39 1.04
CA LEU A 310 -8.11 3.10 1.70
C LEU A 310 -8.97 3.15 2.97
N HIS A 311 -8.64 4.08 3.88
CA HIS A 311 -9.18 4.13 5.24
C HIS A 311 -10.16 5.30 5.46
N GLY A 312 -10.41 6.09 4.41
CA GLY A 312 -11.27 7.28 4.47
C GLY A 312 -10.52 8.54 4.90
N ARG A 313 -11.04 9.69 4.46
CA ARG A 313 -10.42 11.01 4.70
C ARG A 313 -10.18 11.29 6.18
N ALA A 314 -11.14 10.99 7.06
CA ALA A 314 -11.00 11.27 8.49
C ALA A 314 -9.81 10.54 9.14
N ALA A 315 -9.60 9.26 8.81
CA ALA A 315 -8.48 8.49 9.32
C ALA A 315 -7.13 9.02 8.79
N ALA A 316 -7.10 9.45 7.52
CA ALA A 316 -5.91 10.03 6.92
C ALA A 316 -5.50 11.36 7.55
N GLU A 317 -6.46 12.26 7.79
CA GLU A 317 -6.20 13.54 8.48
C GLU A 317 -5.75 13.30 9.92
N GLN A 318 -6.38 12.35 10.63
CA GLN A 318 -5.95 11.98 11.99
C GLN A 318 -4.52 11.44 12.02
N ALA A 319 -4.14 10.61 11.03
CA ALA A 319 -2.78 10.10 10.91
C ALA A 319 -1.77 11.23 10.64
N SER A 320 -2.10 12.14 9.73
CA SER A 320 -1.30 13.34 9.41
C SER A 320 -1.11 14.25 10.63
N ASP A 321 -2.19 14.52 11.38
CA ASP A 321 -2.14 15.34 12.59
C ASP A 321 -1.33 14.69 13.71
N THR A 322 -1.47 13.38 13.89
CA THR A 322 -0.64 12.61 14.85
C THR A 322 0.83 12.74 14.47
N ALA A 323 1.17 12.53 13.20
CA ALA A 323 2.56 12.66 12.72
C ALA A 323 3.13 14.06 12.94
N ARG A 324 2.33 15.11 12.71
CA ARG A 324 2.72 16.49 12.95
C ARG A 324 3.01 16.74 14.43
N LYS A 325 2.12 16.30 15.33
CA LYS A 325 2.32 16.46 16.78
C LYS A 325 3.56 15.72 17.26
N THR A 326 3.73 14.47 16.88
CA THR A 326 4.91 13.68 17.26
C THR A 326 6.20 14.30 16.74
N PHE A 327 6.20 14.87 15.53
CA PHE A 327 7.37 15.59 15.02
C PHE A 327 7.62 16.92 15.74
N GLU A 328 6.58 17.71 16.02
CA GLU A 328 6.68 18.96 16.78
C GLU A 328 7.20 18.68 18.21
N GLU A 329 6.66 17.64 18.87
CA GLU A 329 7.07 17.18 20.20
C GLU A 329 8.50 16.61 20.19
N GLY A 330 8.87 15.82 19.19
CA GLY A 330 10.23 15.28 19.03
C GLY A 330 11.27 16.34 18.69
N ALA A 331 10.93 17.31 17.83
CA ALA A 331 11.78 18.46 17.55
C ALA A 331 11.93 19.37 18.78
N LEU A 332 10.86 19.53 19.58
CA LEU A 332 10.95 20.18 20.89
C LEU A 332 11.86 19.37 21.85
N ALA A 333 11.82 18.04 21.81
CA ALA A 333 12.68 17.20 22.65
C ALA A 333 14.18 17.29 22.27
N GLU A 334 14.51 17.33 20.96
CA GLU A 334 15.89 17.35 20.48
C GLU A 334 16.51 18.75 20.40
N SER A 335 15.71 19.80 20.16
CA SER A 335 16.23 21.18 19.97
C SER A 335 16.28 22.02 21.24
N LEU A 336 15.64 21.60 22.32
CA LEU A 336 15.59 22.37 23.55
C LEU A 336 16.81 22.07 24.44
N PRO A 337 17.42 23.11 25.04
CA PRO A 337 18.45 22.92 26.06
C PRO A 337 17.92 21.99 27.15
N THR A 338 18.71 20.98 27.51
CA THR A 338 18.36 20.01 28.55
C THR A 338 19.23 20.24 29.78
N VAL A 339 18.61 20.21 30.96
CA VAL A 339 19.27 20.29 32.26
C VAL A 339 18.98 19.01 33.01
N GLU A 340 20.04 18.39 33.52
CA GLU A 340 19.97 17.16 34.29
C GLU A 340 19.69 17.47 35.76
N VAL A 341 18.84 16.67 36.40
CA VAL A 341 18.53 16.75 37.83
C VAL A 341 18.70 15.39 38.47
N ASP A 342 19.10 15.37 39.74
CA ASP A 342 19.23 14.14 40.51
C ASP A 342 17.84 13.47 40.66
N LYS A 343 17.76 12.18 40.30
CA LYS A 343 16.51 11.42 40.39
C LYS A 343 15.94 11.36 41.82
N ALA A 344 16.78 11.18 42.84
CA ALA A 344 16.34 11.16 44.23
C ALA A 344 15.82 12.53 44.68
N ALA A 345 16.39 13.63 44.17
CA ALA A 345 15.87 14.97 44.42
C ALA A 345 14.49 15.20 43.76
N LEU A 346 14.28 14.67 42.56
CA LEU A 346 12.97 14.70 41.90
C LEU A 346 11.92 13.86 42.67
N GLU A 347 12.30 12.67 43.14
CA GLU A 347 11.44 11.80 43.97
C GLU A 347 11.05 12.48 45.31
N ALA A 348 11.96 13.26 45.90
CA ALA A 348 11.67 14.05 47.10
C ALA A 348 10.78 15.29 46.84
N GLY A 349 10.58 15.66 45.57
CA GLY A 349 9.81 16.82 45.14
C GLY A 349 10.65 18.10 45.04
N LEU A 350 10.95 18.52 43.81
CA LEU A 350 11.73 19.73 43.55
C LEU A 350 10.84 20.98 43.55
N GLY A 351 11.20 22.01 44.30
CA GLY A 351 10.50 23.29 44.25
C GLY A 351 10.61 23.95 42.87
N VAL A 352 9.48 24.41 42.32
CA VAL A 352 9.45 25.03 40.97
C VAL A 352 10.35 26.27 40.87
N LEU A 353 10.48 27.06 41.96
CA LEU A 353 11.34 28.24 41.98
C LEU A 353 12.81 27.89 41.88
N SER A 354 13.26 26.91 42.68
CA SER A 354 14.64 26.42 42.63
C SER A 354 14.95 25.79 41.28
N LEU A 355 13.98 25.09 40.70
CA LEU A 355 14.13 24.45 39.40
C LEU A 355 14.28 25.48 38.26
N LEU A 356 13.54 26.59 38.31
CA LEU A 356 13.70 27.71 37.35
C LEU A 356 15.09 28.33 37.42
N VAL A 357 15.68 28.41 38.61
CA VAL A 357 17.03 28.95 38.81
C VAL A 357 18.09 27.96 38.34
N SER A 358 17.99 26.68 38.74
CA SER A 358 18.94 25.65 38.31
C SER A 358 18.89 25.39 36.80
N ALA A 359 17.71 25.56 36.20
CA ALA A 359 17.54 25.51 34.75
C ALA A 359 18.07 26.75 34.02
N GLY A 360 18.56 27.78 34.73
CA GLY A 360 19.06 29.02 34.11
C GLY A 360 17.97 29.93 33.53
N LEU A 361 16.70 29.71 33.89
CA LEU A 361 15.57 30.54 33.46
C LEU A 361 15.39 31.78 34.34
N ALA A 362 15.91 31.79 35.56
CA ALA A 362 15.93 32.94 36.47
C ALA A 362 17.28 33.04 37.21
N VAL A 363 17.70 34.26 37.57
CA VAL A 363 18.98 34.52 38.28
C VAL A 363 18.83 34.28 39.79
N SER A 364 17.62 34.35 40.33
CA SER A 364 17.34 34.09 41.76
C SER A 364 15.92 33.58 42.00
N ASN A 365 15.69 32.96 43.16
CA ASN A 365 14.35 32.51 43.57
C ASN A 365 13.35 33.68 43.67
N GLY A 366 13.82 34.90 44.01
CA GLY A 366 12.98 36.09 44.03
C GLY A 366 12.54 36.55 42.64
N GLU A 367 13.37 36.36 41.62
CA GLU A 367 13.01 36.59 40.22
C GLU A 367 12.08 35.49 39.70
N ALA A 368 12.38 34.22 39.97
CA ALA A 368 11.51 33.10 39.63
C ALA A 368 10.09 33.29 40.21
N ARG A 369 9.98 33.76 41.46
CA ARG A 369 8.69 34.05 42.11
C ARG A 369 7.90 35.11 41.35
N ARG A 370 8.55 36.21 40.92
CA ARG A 370 7.91 37.26 40.12
C ARG A 370 7.40 36.72 38.77
N HIS A 371 8.14 35.80 38.14
CA HIS A 371 7.71 35.17 36.90
C HIS A 371 6.48 34.26 37.07
N VAL A 372 6.42 33.49 38.17
CA VAL A 372 5.25 32.66 38.51
C VAL A 372 4.03 33.55 38.78
N GLN A 373 4.18 34.58 39.63
CA GLN A 373 3.10 35.52 39.96
C GLN A 373 2.63 36.31 38.73
N GLY A 374 3.53 36.59 37.79
CA GLY A 374 3.21 37.22 36.51
C GLY A 374 2.61 36.28 35.45
N GLY A 375 2.36 35.00 35.78
CA GLY A 375 1.78 34.01 34.88
C GLY A 375 2.68 33.62 33.70
N ALA A 376 3.98 33.88 33.79
CA ALA A 376 4.93 33.65 32.71
C ALA A 376 5.49 32.22 32.69
N VAL A 377 5.29 31.45 33.75
CA VAL A 377 5.87 30.10 33.91
C VAL A 377 4.88 29.03 33.50
N ARG A 378 5.34 28.06 32.71
CA ARG A 378 4.59 26.83 32.38
C ARG A 378 5.42 25.59 32.64
N LEU A 379 4.75 24.54 33.08
CA LEU A 379 5.30 23.20 33.26
C LEU A 379 4.48 22.22 32.42
N ASN A 380 5.12 21.51 31.48
CA ASN A 380 4.46 20.70 30.45
C ASN A 380 3.31 21.46 29.76
N ASP A 381 3.61 22.70 29.35
CA ASP A 381 2.68 23.64 28.72
C ASP A 381 1.47 24.08 29.57
N GLN A 382 1.35 23.60 30.81
CA GLN A 382 0.34 24.04 31.79
C GLN A 382 0.85 25.23 32.62
N PRO A 383 0.03 26.27 32.84
CA PRO A 383 0.43 27.42 33.64
C PRO A 383 0.69 27.04 35.10
N VAL A 384 1.74 27.61 35.69
CA VAL A 384 2.06 27.47 37.12
C VAL A 384 1.63 28.75 37.83
N SER A 385 0.65 28.65 38.72
CA SER A 385 0.16 29.77 39.55
C SER A 385 0.61 29.69 41.01
N ASP A 386 0.98 28.51 41.49
CA ASP A 386 1.47 28.30 42.86
C ASP A 386 3.00 28.30 42.91
N GLU A 387 3.56 29.28 43.62
CA GLU A 387 5.01 29.40 43.84
C GLU A 387 5.59 28.30 44.74
N ARG A 388 4.73 27.53 45.43
CA ARG A 388 5.12 26.38 46.26
C ARG A 388 4.95 25.05 45.53
N ARG A 389 4.56 25.06 44.24
CA ARG A 389 4.41 23.84 43.44
C ARG A 389 5.71 23.02 43.47
N LEU A 390 5.55 21.73 43.78
CA LEU A 390 6.62 20.74 43.65
C LEU A 390 6.52 20.07 42.28
N VAL A 391 7.67 19.76 41.71
CA VAL A 391 7.85 18.94 40.52
C VAL A 391 8.25 17.55 40.98
N THR A 392 7.48 16.55 40.58
CA THR A 392 7.59 15.17 41.06
C THR A 392 7.73 14.21 39.87
N PRO A 393 8.01 12.91 40.10
CA PRO A 393 8.02 11.94 39.01
C PRO A 393 6.68 11.83 38.26
N GLY A 394 5.56 12.22 38.89
CA GLY A 394 4.26 12.27 38.23
C GLY A 394 4.13 13.37 37.17
N ASP A 395 5.06 14.33 37.13
CA ASP A 395 5.12 15.37 36.10
C ASP A 395 6.01 14.96 34.90
N LEU A 396 6.61 13.76 34.90
CA LEU A 396 7.42 13.29 33.77
C LEU A 396 6.56 12.92 32.57
N SER A 397 7.02 13.31 31.37
CA SER A 397 6.46 12.85 30.11
C SER A 397 6.85 11.38 29.83
N PRO A 398 6.24 10.71 28.83
CA PRO A 398 6.62 9.35 28.42
C PRO A 398 8.11 9.18 28.07
N GLU A 399 8.79 10.26 27.70
CA GLU A 399 10.21 10.33 27.36
C GLU A 399 11.11 10.60 28.59
N ASN A 400 10.55 10.51 29.80
CA ASN A 400 11.25 10.69 31.07
C ASN A 400 11.87 12.09 31.21
N VAL A 401 11.14 13.15 30.79
CA VAL A 401 11.55 14.56 30.94
C VAL A 401 10.40 15.46 31.40
N VAL A 402 10.71 16.64 31.93
CA VAL A 402 9.73 17.71 32.24
C VAL A 402 10.07 18.96 31.43
N LYS A 403 9.09 19.53 30.71
CA LYS A 403 9.28 20.77 29.94
C LYS A 403 8.99 21.99 30.80
N LEU A 404 10.00 22.82 31.04
CA LEU A 404 9.89 24.08 31.77
C LEU A 404 9.97 25.26 30.79
N SER A 405 9.00 26.18 30.88
CA SER A 405 8.91 27.33 29.97
C SER A 405 8.79 28.64 30.73
N LEU A 406 9.51 29.66 30.26
CA LEU A 406 9.40 31.04 30.72
C LEU A 406 9.02 31.95 29.52
N GLY A 407 7.77 32.41 29.52
CA GLY A 407 7.19 33.16 28.41
C GLY A 407 7.07 32.32 27.14
N ARG A 408 7.14 32.99 25.98
CA ARG A 408 6.94 32.37 24.65
C ARG A 408 8.22 31.90 23.95
N LYS A 409 9.40 32.18 24.52
CA LYS A 409 10.69 32.01 23.82
C LYS A 409 11.72 31.17 24.57
N LYS A 410 11.62 31.05 25.89
CA LYS A 410 12.59 30.30 26.70
C LYS A 410 11.96 28.99 27.14
N HIS A 411 12.45 27.89 26.60
CA HIS A 411 11.98 26.54 26.90
C HIS A 411 13.20 25.68 27.20
N ILE A 412 13.12 24.85 28.24
CA ILE A 412 14.19 23.96 28.70
C ILE A 412 13.56 22.63 29.11
N LEU A 413 14.26 21.54 28.85
CA LEU A 413 13.88 20.21 29.32
C LEU A 413 14.65 19.90 30.61
N VAL A 414 13.96 19.31 31.58
CA VAL A 414 14.52 18.82 32.83
C VAL A 414 14.50 17.29 32.78
N ARG A 415 15.68 16.66 32.88
CA ARG A 415 15.82 15.21 32.79
C ARG A 415 16.37 14.64 34.11
N PRO A 416 15.69 13.68 34.76
CA PRO A 416 16.27 12.96 35.88
C PRO A 416 17.38 12.03 35.39
N VAL A 417 18.55 12.10 36.02
CA VAL A 417 19.71 11.23 35.78
C VAL A 417 20.09 10.38 36.99
#